data_AF-A0A258BNG3-F1
#
_entry.id   AF-A0A258BNG3-F1
#
_cell.length_a   1.000
_cell.length_b   1.000
_cell.length_c   1.000
_cell.angle_alpha   90.00
_cell.angle_beta   90.00
_cell.angle_gamma   90.00
#
_symmetry.space_group_name_H-M   'P 1'
#
loop_
_entity.id
_entity.type
_entity.pdbx_description
1 polymer ?
#
loop_
_entity_poly.entity_id
_entity_poly.type
_entity_poly.pdbx_seq_one_letter_code
_entity_poly.pdbx_strand_id
1 'polypeptide(L)' 'RESMSESCQALCFMAGANSIFTGDTLLTAPNAGDDSDAALLAKLGIAAMQAAPHGHLEAEAAE' A
#
# COMPACT_ATOMS: atom_id res chain seq x y z
N ARG A 1 -3.43 11.73 -1.43
CA ARG A 1 -2.42 11.46 -2.47
C ARG A 1 -2.97 11.48 -3.88
N GLU A 2 -4.27 11.26 -4.06
CA GLU A 2 -4.95 11.23 -5.38
C GLU A 2 -4.58 12.42 -6.28
N SER A 3 -4.38 13.61 -5.71
CA SER A 3 -3.99 14.82 -6.43
C SER A 3 -2.52 14.91 -6.86
N MET A 4 -1.65 13.98 -6.46
CA MET A 4 -0.22 13.97 -6.82
C MET A 4 0.01 13.23 -8.13
N SER A 5 0.85 13.78 -9.01
CA SER A 5 1.28 13.08 -10.22
C SER A 5 2.06 11.80 -9.87
N GLU A 6 2.05 10.83 -10.79
CA GLU A 6 2.82 9.58 -10.68
C GLU A 6 4.31 9.85 -10.41
N SER A 7 4.89 10.84 -11.10
CA SER A 7 6.27 11.27 -10.92
C SER A 7 6.55 11.83 -9.53
N CYS A 8 5.60 12.58 -8.96
CA CYS A 8 5.73 13.13 -7.61
C CYS A 8 5.70 12.00 -6.57
N GLN A 9 4.82 11.01 -6.74
CA GLN A 9 4.76 9.84 -5.86
C GLN A 9 6.03 9.00 -5.96
N ALA A 10 6.56 8.78 -7.16
CA ALA A 10 7.85 8.11 -7.36
C ALA A 10 9.01 8.83 -6.66
N LEU A 11 9.05 10.16 -6.73
CA LEU A 11 10.04 10.96 -6.01
C LEU A 11 9.90 10.82 -4.48
N CYS A 12 8.68 10.71 -3.95
CA CYS A 12 8.48 10.46 -2.52
C CYS A 12 9.08 9.11 -2.08
N PHE A 13 8.89 8.04 -2.87
CA PHE A 13 9.53 6.75 -2.60
C PHE A 13 11.07 6.85 -2.69
N MET A 14 11.59 7.54 -3.70
CA MET A 14 13.04 7.78 -3.84
C MET A 14 13.60 8.62 -2.68
N ALA A 15 12.81 9.54 -2.13
CA ALA A 15 13.18 10.36 -0.97
C ALA A 15 13.08 9.63 0.38
N GLY A 16 12.63 8.36 0.38
CA GLY A 16 12.61 7.50 1.57
C GLY A 16 11.23 7.21 2.15
N ALA A 17 10.13 7.67 1.53
CA ALA A 17 8.80 7.17 1.89
C ALA A 17 8.74 5.67 1.60
N ASN A 18 8.29 4.87 2.56
CA ASN A 18 8.27 3.40 2.44
C ASN A 18 6.94 2.78 2.93
N SER A 19 5.91 3.60 3.13
CA SER A 19 4.58 3.16 3.57
C SER A 19 3.52 4.11 3.03
N ILE A 20 2.40 3.54 2.61
CA ILE A 20 1.22 4.26 2.10
C ILE A 20 -0.06 3.56 2.59
N PHE A 21 -1.17 4.30 2.62
CA PHE A 21 -2.51 3.72 2.80
C PHE A 21 -3.01 3.19 1.46
N THR A 22 -3.53 1.98 1.39
CA THR A 22 -4.21 1.47 0.18
C THR A 22 -5.74 1.49 0.42
N GLY A 23 -6.54 1.34 -0.64
CA GLY A 23 -7.99 1.33 -0.63
C GLY A 23 -8.61 2.60 -1.23
N ASP A 24 -9.94 2.60 -1.36
CA ASP A 24 -10.67 3.68 -2.06
C ASP A 24 -10.88 4.96 -1.24
N THR A 25 -10.88 4.86 0.09
CA THR A 25 -11.19 5.98 0.99
C THR A 25 -10.26 6.00 2.18
N LEU A 26 -9.82 7.20 2.57
CA LEU A 26 -9.16 7.47 3.84
C LEU A 26 -10.21 7.59 4.96
N LEU A 27 -9.87 8.26 6.07
CA LEU A 27 -10.81 8.45 7.18
C LEU A 27 -12.05 9.27 6.79
N THR A 28 -11.89 10.29 5.95
CA THR A 28 -12.98 11.22 5.56
C THR A 28 -12.90 11.72 4.12
N ALA A 29 -11.95 11.21 3.33
CA ALA A 29 -11.65 11.72 1.99
C ALA A 29 -11.36 10.56 1.03
N PRO A 30 -11.58 10.74 -0.29
CA PRO A 30 -11.17 9.76 -1.29
C PRO A 30 -9.67 9.49 -1.23
N ASN A 31 -9.31 8.29 -1.64
CA ASN A 31 -7.94 7.82 -1.73
C ASN A 31 -7.63 7.34 -3.16
N ALA A 32 -6.35 7.18 -3.53
CA ALA A 32 -6.06 6.56 -4.82
C ALA A 32 -6.37 5.06 -4.69
N GLY A 33 -7.35 4.54 -5.43
CA GLY A 33 -7.76 3.13 -5.29
C GLY A 33 -6.62 2.12 -5.46
N ASP A 34 -6.84 0.91 -4.95
CA ASP A 34 -5.83 -0.17 -4.85
C ASP A 34 -5.11 -0.46 -6.18
N ASP A 35 -5.85 -0.45 -7.29
CA ASP A 35 -5.31 -0.75 -8.62
C ASP A 35 -4.24 0.26 -9.06
N SER A 36 -4.41 1.53 -8.68
CA SER A 36 -3.46 2.61 -9.03
C SER A 36 -2.15 2.47 -8.28
N ASP A 37 -2.24 2.18 -6.97
CA ASP A 37 -1.06 1.97 -6.13
C ASP A 37 -0.27 0.73 -6.57
N ALA A 38 -0.98 -0.38 -6.84
CA ALA A 38 -0.35 -1.62 -7.32
C ALA A 38 0.37 -1.41 -8.66
N ALA A 39 -0.26 -0.70 -9.60
CA ALA A 39 0.34 -0.38 -10.89
C ALA A 39 1.58 0.51 -10.74
N LEU A 40 1.55 1.52 -9.86
CA LEU A 40 2.70 2.37 -9.58
C LEU A 40 3.87 1.58 -8.99
N LEU A 41 3.61 0.79 -7.94
CA LEU A 41 4.64 -0.02 -7.29
C LEU A 41 5.29 -1.01 -8.27
N ALA A 42 4.50 -1.65 -9.14
CA ALA A 42 5.00 -2.52 -10.19
C ALA A 42 5.91 -1.79 -11.19
N LYS A 43 5.55 -0.58 -11.64
CA LYS A 43 6.39 0.24 -12.52
C LYS A 43 7.72 0.65 -11.87
N LEU A 44 7.70 0.93 -10.56
CA LEU A 44 8.89 1.33 -9.81
C LEU A 44 9.75 0.14 -9.36
N GLY A 45 9.27 -1.10 -9.54
CA GLY A 45 9.97 -2.31 -9.07
C GLY A 45 9.98 -2.45 -7.55
N ILE A 46 8.99 -1.86 -6.86
CA ILE A 46 8.87 -1.89 -5.40
C ILE A 46 7.90 -3.02 -5.01
N ALA A 47 8.33 -3.88 -4.10
CA ALA A 47 7.49 -4.93 -3.52
C ALA A 47 6.97 -4.50 -2.14
N ALA A 48 5.71 -4.81 -1.84
CA ALA A 48 5.16 -4.62 -0.51
C ALA A 48 5.86 -5.53 0.50
N MET A 49 6.13 -5.01 1.70
CA MET A 49 6.69 -5.81 2.78
C MET A 49 5.67 -6.86 3.23
N GLN A 50 6.10 -8.11 3.36
CA GLN A 50 5.26 -9.17 3.91
C GLN A 50 4.91 -8.84 5.36
N ALA A 51 3.62 -8.71 5.66
CA ALA A 51 3.20 -8.55 7.05
C ALA A 51 3.60 -9.80 7.84
N ALA A 52 4.23 -9.61 9.01
CA ALA A 52 4.32 -10.68 9.97
C ALA A 52 2.88 -11.08 10.35
N PRO A 53 2.57 -12.39 10.43
CA PRO A 53 1.25 -12.80 10.89
C PRO A 53 1.00 -12.16 12.25
N HIS A 54 -0.08 -11.38 12.36
CA HIS A 54 -0.50 -10.83 13.63
C HIS A 54 -0.96 -12.02 14.49
N GLY A 55 -0.24 -12.26 15.59
CA GLY A 55 -0.48 -13.40 16.46
C GLY A 55 -1.88 -13.37 17.09
N HIS A 56 -2.54 -14.53 16.98
CA HIS A 56 -3.80 -14.99 17.56
C HIS A 56 -5.11 -14.71 16.78
N LEU A 57 -5.82 -15.83 16.54
CA LEU A 57 -7.12 -16.08 15.88
C LEU A 57 -6.93 -16.51 14.40
N GLU A 58 -7.00 -17.80 14.00
CA GLU A 58 -7.89 -18.89 14.43
C GLU A 58 -7.30 -20.32 14.27
N ALA A 59 -7.73 -21.23 15.17
CA ALA A 59 -7.89 -22.71 15.12
C ALA A 59 -6.65 -23.62 14.93
N GLU A 60 -6.28 -24.57 15.81
CA GLU A 60 -7.08 -25.55 16.58
C GLU A 60 -8.29 -26.15 15.82
N ALA A 61 -8.10 -26.46 14.53
CA ALA A 61 -9.00 -27.33 13.78
C ALA A 61 -8.22 -28.31 12.88
N ALA A 62 -7.21 -28.96 13.45
CA ALA A 62 -6.57 -30.12 12.84
C ALA A 62 -5.93 -31.01 13.93
N GLU A 63 -6.78 -31.62 14.76
CA GLU A 63 -6.56 -32.98 15.26
C GLU A 63 -7.92 -33.70 15.39
#